data_AF-A0A936XQV9-F1
#
_entry.id   AF-A0A936XQV9-F1
#
_cell.length_a   1.000
_cell.length_b   1.000
_cell.length_c   1.000
_cell.angle_alpha   90.00
_cell.angle_beta   90.00
_cell.angle_gamma   90.00
#
_symmetry.space_group_name_H-M   'P 1'
#
loop_
_entity.id
_entity.type
_entity.pdbx_description
1 polymer ?
#
loop_
_entity_poly.entity_id
_entity_poly.type
_entity_poly.pdbx_seq_one_letter_code
_entity_poly.pdbx_strand_id
1 'polypeptide(L)'
;MGIYHCGYGYISLNGDVSYTNHGLEDYWIVKIDGTGNILWNKLYGGNKEDDAYCIRQTTDGLFIVAGYSNSSTNGDVSAGSHGSSDYWILRLDASGNIF
;
A
#
# COMPACT_ATOMS: atom_id res chain seq x y z
N MET A 1 14.58 7.19 12.79
CA MET A 1 14.66 7.32 11.31
C MET A 1 14.16 6.01 10.75
N GLY A 2 12.91 5.98 10.27
CA GLY A 2 12.33 4.78 9.67
C GLY A 2 12.72 4.69 8.20
N ILE A 3 13.05 3.50 7.72
CA ILE A 3 13.18 3.22 6.30
C ILE A 3 11.78 2.79 5.83
N TYR A 4 11.35 3.29 4.67
CA TYR A 4 10.04 2.99 4.11
C TYR A 4 10.25 2.32 2.75
N HIS A 5 9.65 1.15 2.57
CA HIS A 5 9.66 0.44 1.30
C HIS A 5 8.24 0.36 0.78
N CYS A 6 8.08 0.58 -0.53
CA CYS A 6 6.83 0.40 -1.25
C CYS A 6 7.13 -0.43 -2.50
N GLY A 7 6.24 -1.35 -2.82
CA GLY A 7 6.29 -2.20 -3.99
C GLY A 7 4.99 -2.99 -4.09
N TYR A 8 4.93 -3.89 -5.06
CA TYR A 8 3.85 -4.87 -5.21
C TYR A 8 4.16 -6.13 -4.40
N GLY A 9 3.13 -6.70 -3.77
CA GLY A 9 3.26 -7.94 -2.99
C GLY A 9 2.61 -9.13 -3.69
N TYR A 10 3.40 -10.11 -4.13
CA TYR A 10 2.90 -11.47 -4.31
C TYR A 10 2.89 -12.15 -2.93
N ILE A 11 1.74 -12.67 -2.49
CA ILE A 11 1.68 -13.32 -1.18
C ILE A 11 2.63 -14.53 -1.19
N SER A 12 3.63 -14.51 -0.32
CA SER A 12 4.34 -15.71 0.09
C SER A 12 3.81 -16.10 1.48
N LEU A 13 3.14 -17.24 1.56
CA LEU A 13 2.45 -17.77 2.75
C LEU A 13 3.43 -18.36 3.79
N ASN A 14 4.68 -17.88 3.81
CA ASN A 14 5.74 -18.29 4.72
C ASN A 14 5.80 -17.46 6.02
N GLY A 15 4.76 -16.67 6.31
CA GLY A 15 4.44 -16.26 7.69
C GLY A 15 4.57 -14.77 8.04
N ASP A 16 5.07 -13.92 7.14
CA ASP A 16 5.33 -12.50 7.45
C ASP A 16 4.17 -11.55 7.11
N VAL A 17 3.21 -11.98 6.27
CA VAL A 17 2.06 -11.18 5.83
C VAL A 17 0.77 -11.93 6.18
N SER A 18 -0.04 -11.36 7.07
CA SER A 18 -1.26 -11.98 7.62
C SER A 18 -2.57 -11.50 6.97
N TYR A 19 -2.47 -10.74 5.88
CA TYR A 19 -3.63 -10.14 5.19
C TYR A 19 -4.01 -10.95 3.94
N THR A 20 -5.31 -10.97 3.63
CA THR A 20 -5.83 -11.48 2.36
C THR A 20 -5.69 -10.41 1.28
N ASN A 21 -5.02 -10.74 0.18
CA ASN A 21 -4.93 -9.87 -1.01
C ASN A 21 -6.35 -9.59 -1.54
N HIS A 22 -6.62 -8.34 -1.93
CA HIS A 22 -7.92 -7.96 -2.49
C HIS A 22 -8.09 -8.34 -3.98
N GLY A 23 -6.98 -8.67 -4.66
CA GLY A 23 -6.89 -8.98 -6.09
C GLY A 23 -5.63 -9.75 -6.48
N LEU A 24 -4.94 -9.28 -7.53
CA LEU A 24 -3.71 -9.88 -8.07
C LEU A 24 -2.47 -9.35 -7.36
N GLU A 25 -2.35 -8.03 -7.25
CA GLU A 25 -1.24 -7.31 -6.63
C GLU A 25 -1.80 -6.14 -5.84
N ASP A 26 -1.34 -5.98 -4.59
CA ASP A 26 -1.73 -4.88 -3.70
C ASP A 26 -0.51 -4.02 -3.36
N TYR A 27 -0.75 -2.77 -2.98
CA TYR A 27 0.25 -1.88 -2.40
C TYR A 27 0.74 -2.52 -1.10
N TRP A 28 1.99 -2.95 -1.04
CA TRP A 28 2.58 -3.39 0.21
C TRP A 28 3.42 -2.28 0.84
N ILE A 29 2.92 -1.75 1.95
CA ILE A 29 3.56 -0.65 2.68
C ILE A 29 4.09 -1.18 4.01
N VAL A 30 5.39 -1.03 4.21
CA VAL A 30 6.09 -1.53 5.42
C VAL A 30 6.78 -0.36 6.12
N LYS A 31 6.53 -0.25 7.42
CA LYS A 31 7.29 0.61 8.31
C LYS A 31 8.21 -0.24 9.17
N ILE A 32 9.51 0.08 9.13
CA ILE A 32 10.52 -0.56 9.97
C ILE A 32 11.18 0.43 10.93
N ASP A 33 11.73 -0.08 12.02
CA ASP A 33 12.59 0.68 12.92
C ASP A 33 14.03 0.82 12.37
N GLY A 34 14.90 1.53 13.11
CA GLY A 34 16.28 1.74 12.70
C GLY A 34 17.16 0.48 12.68
N THR A 35 16.66 -0.64 13.22
CA THR A 35 17.32 -1.95 13.22
C THR A 35 16.72 -2.92 12.20
N GLY A 36 15.70 -2.49 11.45
CA GLY A 36 15.05 -3.29 10.41
C GLY A 36 13.87 -4.12 10.91
N ASN A 37 13.45 -4.01 12.18
CA ASN A 37 12.26 -4.72 12.65
C ASN A 37 11.00 -4.07 12.09
N ILE A 38 10.03 -4.89 11.66
CA ILE A 38 8.72 -4.42 11.21
C ILE A 38 7.96 -3.84 12.41
N LEU A 39 7.64 -2.54 12.33
CA LEU A 39 6.74 -1.87 13.25
C LEU A 39 5.28 -2.11 12.85
N TRP A 40 5.01 -2.02 11.54
CA TRP A 40 3.74 -2.44 10.94
C TRP A 40 3.92 -2.67 9.44
N ASN A 41 3.01 -3.46 8.86
CA ASN A 41 2.83 -3.58 7.42
C ASN A 41 1.34 -3.62 7.07
N LYS A 42 1.01 -3.17 5.85
CA LYS A 42 -0.36 -3.06 5.32
C LYS A 42 -0.38 -3.42 3.84
N LEU A 43 -1.48 -4.04 3.41
CA LEU A 43 -1.86 -4.19 2.01
C LEU A 43 -3.00 -3.23 1.72
N TYR A 44 -2.94 -2.55 0.57
CA TYR A 44 -4.04 -1.76 0.05
C TYR A 44 -4.26 -2.07 -1.42
N GLY A 45 -5.50 -2.31 -1.81
CA GLY A 45 -5.82 -2.56 -3.21
C GLY A 45 -7.26 -2.95 -3.42
N GLY A 46 -7.56 -3.29 -4.66
CA GLY A 46 -8.87 -3.74 -5.09
C GLY A 46 -8.76 -5.08 -5.81
N ASN A 47 -9.72 -5.35 -6.70
CA ASN A 47 -9.88 -6.68 -7.31
C ASN A 47 -8.89 -7.03 -8.42
N LYS A 48 -7.91 -6.17 -8.72
CA LYS A 48 -6.94 -6.38 -9.79
C LYS A 48 -5.52 -6.02 -9.33
N GLU A 49 -4.78 -5.25 -10.11
CA GLU A 49 -3.37 -4.90 -9.91
C GLU A 49 -3.26 -3.45 -9.42
N ASP A 50 -2.61 -3.33 -8.27
CA ASP A 50 -2.38 -2.09 -7.56
C ASP A 50 -0.88 -2.03 -7.19
N ASP A 51 -0.14 -1.18 -7.89
CA ASP A 51 1.31 -1.01 -7.74
C ASP A 51 1.69 0.29 -7.05
N ALA A 52 2.37 0.19 -5.90
CA ALA A 52 2.96 1.34 -5.21
C ALA A 52 4.37 1.65 -5.74
N TYR A 53 4.61 2.90 -6.14
CA TYR A 53 5.92 3.32 -6.66
C TYR A 53 6.72 4.22 -5.73
N CYS A 54 6.05 5.05 -4.94
CA CYS A 54 6.76 5.90 -3.99
C CYS A 54 5.96 6.14 -2.72
N ILE A 55 6.70 6.30 -1.62
CA ILE A 55 6.19 6.75 -0.33
C ILE A 55 7.01 7.93 0.18
N ARG A 56 6.33 8.92 0.75
CA ARG A 56 6.92 10.09 1.40
C ARG A 56 6.23 10.36 2.73
N GLN A 57 7.03 10.51 3.78
CA GLN A 57 6.53 11.00 5.07
C GLN A 57 6.42 12.53 5.01
N THR A 58 5.29 13.06 5.47
CA THR A 58 5.04 14.50 5.60
C THR A 58 5.55 15.03 6.94
N THR A 59 5.69 16.35 7.07
CA THR A 59 6.25 17.00 8.27
C THR A 59 5.38 16.85 9.52
N ASP A 60 4.09 16.57 9.33
CA ASP A 60 3.13 16.24 10.39
C ASP A 60 3.14 14.76 10.79
N GLY A 61 4.04 13.95 10.21
CA GLY A 61 4.24 12.54 10.55
C GLY A 61 3.34 11.55 9.82
N LEU A 62 2.52 12.02 8.87
CA LEU A 62 1.68 11.20 7.99
C LEU A 62 2.46 10.72 6.76
N PHE A 63 1.80 9.94 5.88
CA PHE A 63 2.43 9.44 4.66
C PHE A 63 1.58 9.70 3.43
N ILE A 64 2.25 9.98 2.31
CA ILE A 64 1.68 9.98 0.96
C ILE A 64 2.30 8.81 0.21
N VAL A 65 1.46 7.95 -0.35
CA VAL A 65 1.86 6.85 -1.23
C VAL A 65 1.25 7.11 -2.61
N ALA A 66 2.04 6.92 -3.66
CA ALA A 66 1.56 7.07 -5.04
C ALA A 66 1.98 5.90 -5.91
N GLY A 67 1.11 5.58 -6.86
CA GLY A 67 1.28 4.50 -7.81
C GLY A 67 0.12 4.47 -8.80
N TYR A 68 -0.22 3.30 -9.33
CA TYR A 68 -1.43 3.13 -10.14
C TYR A 68 -2.34 2.03 -9.59
N SER A 69 -3.58 2.04 -10.08
CA SER A 69 -4.58 1.00 -9.87
C SER A 69 -5.28 0.72 -11.19
N ASN A 70 -5.42 -0.55 -11.57
CA ASN A 70 -6.35 -0.98 -12.62
C ASN A 70 -7.63 -1.63 -12.05
N SER A 71 -7.78 -1.58 -10.73
CA SER A 71 -8.91 -2.11 -9.99
C SER A 71 -10.19 -1.30 -10.25
N SER A 72 -11.32 -1.98 -10.15
CA SER A 72 -12.64 -1.32 -10.10
C SER A 72 -12.93 -0.83 -8.69
N THR A 73 -14.10 -0.23 -8.44
CA THR A 73 -14.51 0.17 -7.09
C THR A 73 -14.68 -1.07 -6.19
N ASN A 74 -13.63 -1.48 -5.50
CA ASN A 74 -13.53 -2.70 -4.71
C ASN A 74 -12.38 -2.60 -3.69
N GLY A 75 -12.50 -3.30 -2.56
CA GLY A 75 -11.49 -3.26 -1.51
C GLY A 75 -11.31 -1.83 -0.98
N ASP A 76 -10.08 -1.34 -1.02
CA ASP A 76 -9.72 0.02 -0.61
C ASP A 76 -9.90 1.06 -1.75
N VAL A 77 -10.13 0.60 -2.98
CA VAL A 77 -10.25 1.45 -4.17
C VAL A 77 -11.69 1.98 -4.27
N SER A 78 -11.89 3.27 -3.98
CA SER A 78 -13.23 3.89 -3.86
C SER A 78 -13.79 4.50 -5.14
N ALA A 79 -12.93 4.96 -6.06
CA ALA A 79 -13.36 5.55 -7.34
C ALA A 79 -13.35 4.53 -8.49
N GLY A 80 -12.50 3.50 -8.39
CA GLY A 80 -12.20 2.59 -9.50
C GLY A 80 -11.45 3.29 -10.64
N SER A 81 -10.83 2.51 -11.50
CA SER A 81 -10.18 3.02 -12.71
C SER A 81 -11.21 3.26 -13.83
N HIS A 82 -11.04 4.36 -14.58
CA HIS A 82 -11.82 4.75 -15.75
C HIS A 82 -11.13 4.30 -17.05
N GLY A 83 -10.72 3.03 -17.13
CA GLY A 83 -10.05 2.47 -18.31
C GLY A 83 -9.11 1.33 -17.96
N SER A 84 -7.84 1.45 -18.38
CA SER A 84 -6.79 0.48 -18.03
C SER A 84 -6.30 0.74 -16.60
N SER A 85 -5.49 1.79 -16.40
CA SER A 85 -4.91 2.11 -15.09
C SER A 85 -5.00 3.61 -14.87
N ASP A 86 -5.38 4.01 -13.66
CA ASP A 86 -5.35 5.41 -13.22
C ASP A 86 -4.36 5.57 -12.07
N TYR A 87 -3.90 6.81 -11.84
CA TYR A 87 -3.12 7.11 -10.66
C TYR A 87 -3.96 6.89 -9.40
N TRP A 88 -3.38 6.16 -8.45
CA TRP A 88 -3.97 5.99 -7.14
C TRP A 88 -3.01 6.53 -6.09
N ILE A 89 -3.54 7.46 -5.29
CA ILE A 89 -2.78 8.18 -4.27
C ILE A 89 -3.45 7.92 -2.93
N LEU A 90 -2.69 7.37 -2.00
CA LEU A 90 -3.13 7.16 -0.62
C LEU A 90 -2.51 8.20 0.29
N ARG A 91 -3.31 8.67 1.24
CA ARG A 91 -2.82 9.39 2.42
C ARG A 91 -3.04 8.49 3.62
N LEU A 92 -1.96 8.22 4.36
CA LEU A 92 -1.98 7.29 5.50
C LEU A 92 -1.66 8.03 6.80
N ASP A 93 -2.32 7.61 7.87
CA ASP A 93 -1.97 8.03 9.23
C ASP A 93 -0.65 7.41 9.73
N ALA A 94 -0.21 7.79 10.94
CA ALA A 94 1.04 7.29 11.52
C ALA A 94 1.07 5.76 11.76
N SER A 95 -0.11 5.14 11.79
CA SER A 95 -0.36 3.71 12.00
C SER A 95 -0.61 2.94 10.69
N GLY A 96 -0.61 3.64 9.54
CA GLY A 96 -0.90 3.03 8.24
C GLY A 96 -2.40 2.78 8.02
N ASN A 97 -3.29 3.69 8.41
CA ASN A 97 -4.70 3.64 7.99
C ASN A 97 -4.98 4.72 6.94
N ILE A 98 -5.82 4.41 5.95
CA ILE A 98 -6.29 5.38 4.94
C ILE A 98 -7.15 6.45 5.62
N PHE A 99 -6.92 7.71 5.24
CA PHE A 99 -7.66 8.89 5.68
C PHE A 99 -8.88 9.20 4.81
#